data_AF-A0A5Q0TMZ0-F1
#
_entry.id   AF-A0A5Q0TMZ0-F1
#
_cell.length_a   1.000
_cell.length_b   1.000
_cell.length_c   1.000
_cell.angle_alpha   90.00
_cell.angle_beta   90.00
_cell.angle_gamma   90.00
#
_symmetry.space_group_name_H-M   'P 1'
#
loop_
_entity.id
_entity.type
_entity.pdbx_description
1 polymer ?
#
loop_
_entity_poly.entity_id
_entity_poly.type
_entity_poly.pdbx_seq_one_letter_code
_entity_poly.pdbx_strand_id
1 'polypeptide(L)'
;MNTEENHPYINSMRYYSNKIRQFVKEKYNRELGLNIKYYSDFDASRLMKLIDKTLLINVIRLEGLCVEIEECTLLSASIYLFTYLSLIGFEDNEIKDICKRNFPELYLYLLKVVKKRLPSTHL
;
A
#
# COMPACT_ATOMS: atom_id res chain seq x y z
N MET A 1 -25.09 -8.65 -5.40
CA MET A 1 -23.80 -9.34 -5.13
C MET A 1 -22.72 -8.28 -5.21
N ASN A 2 -22.00 -8.03 -4.11
CA ASN A 2 -20.96 -7.00 -4.08
C ASN A 2 -19.81 -7.42 -4.99
N THR A 3 -19.64 -6.70 -6.10
CA THR A 3 -18.52 -6.79 -7.04
C THR A 3 -17.16 -6.55 -6.38
N GLU A 4 -17.13 -6.12 -5.12
CA GLU A 4 -15.93 -5.89 -4.32
C GLU A 4 -15.26 -7.18 -3.79
N GLU A 5 -15.94 -8.33 -3.71
CA GLU A 5 -15.39 -9.51 -3.02
C GLU A 5 -14.49 -10.41 -3.88
N ASN A 6 -14.50 -10.26 -5.21
CA ASN A 6 -13.84 -11.21 -6.14
C ASN A 6 -12.82 -10.56 -7.09
N HIS A 7 -12.22 -9.41 -6.73
CA HIS A 7 -11.15 -8.87 -7.56
C HIS A 7 -9.88 -9.75 -7.42
N PRO A 8 -9.26 -10.22 -8.52
CA PRO A 8 -8.16 -11.20 -8.50
C PRO A 8 -6.95 -10.86 -7.63
N TYR A 9 -6.73 -9.60 -7.25
CA TYR A 9 -5.62 -9.19 -6.39
C TYR A 9 -5.92 -9.23 -4.87
N ILE A 10 -7.17 -9.44 -4.45
CA ILE A 10 -7.55 -9.41 -3.02
C ILE A 10 -6.83 -10.50 -2.22
N ASN A 11 -6.73 -11.72 -2.76
CA ASN A 11 -6.05 -12.83 -2.08
C ASN A 11 -4.54 -12.60 -1.98
N SER A 12 -3.91 -12.12 -3.04
CA SER A 12 -2.49 -11.77 -3.03
C SER A 12 -2.20 -10.63 -2.04
N MET A 13 -3.16 -9.72 -1.84
CA MET A 13 -3.06 -8.66 -0.84
C MET A 13 -3.24 -9.14 0.61
N ARG A 14 -4.07 -10.15 0.84
CA ARG A 14 -4.14 -10.83 2.14
C ARG A 14 -2.79 -11.47 2.49
N TYR A 15 -2.13 -12.11 1.53
CA TYR A 15 -0.78 -12.66 1.73
C TYR A 15 0.22 -11.57 2.19
N TYR A 16 0.35 -10.48 1.43
CA TYR A 16 1.31 -9.42 1.78
C TYR A 16 0.95 -8.71 3.09
N SER A 17 -0.32 -8.39 3.32
CA SER A 17 -0.73 -7.72 4.55
C SER A 17 -0.43 -8.55 5.80
N ASN A 18 -0.64 -9.87 5.74
CA ASN A 18 -0.27 -10.79 6.83
C ASN A 18 1.24 -10.89 7.01
N LYS A 19 2.01 -11.04 5.91
CA LYS A 19 3.48 -11.07 5.93
C LYS A 19 4.06 -9.81 6.58
N ILE A 20 3.52 -8.64 6.24
CA ILE A 20 3.94 -7.34 6.78
C ILE A 20 3.58 -7.21 8.26
N ARG A 21 2.36 -7.59 8.66
CA ARG A 21 1.93 -7.58 10.07
C ARG A 21 2.80 -8.49 10.93
N GLN A 22 3.06 -9.71 10.45
CA GLN A 22 3.92 -10.68 11.12
C GLN A 22 5.34 -10.13 11.28
N PHE A 23 5.93 -9.61 10.20
CA PHE A 23 7.24 -8.97 10.24
C PHE A 23 7.31 -7.86 11.28
N VAL A 24 6.31 -6.96 11.32
CA VAL A 24 6.33 -5.85 12.29
C VAL A 24 6.17 -6.35 13.72
N LYS A 25 5.34 -7.36 13.94
CA LYS A 25 5.18 -7.98 15.26
C LYS A 25 6.48 -8.62 15.73
N GLU A 26 7.14 -9.39 14.88
CA GLU A 26 8.37 -10.10 15.22
C GLU A 26 9.57 -9.16 15.42
N LYS A 27 9.71 -8.12 14.58
CA LYS A 27 10.88 -7.23 14.61
C LYS A 27 10.75 -6.04 15.53
N TYR A 28 9.53 -5.54 15.73
CA TYR A 28 9.30 -4.29 16.47
C TYR A 28 8.33 -4.44 17.63
N ASN A 29 7.77 -5.63 17.87
CA ASN A 29 6.77 -5.90 18.91
C ASN A 29 5.58 -4.92 18.86
N ARG A 30 5.10 -4.63 17.64
CA ARG A 30 3.96 -3.73 17.39
C ARG A 30 2.91 -4.42 16.52
N GLU A 31 1.65 -4.07 16.76
CA GLU A 31 0.53 -4.59 15.99
C GLU A 31 -0.49 -3.48 15.71
N LEU A 32 -0.90 -3.33 14.45
CA LEU A 32 -1.90 -2.36 14.03
C LEU A 32 -3.03 -3.08 13.28
N GLY A 33 -4.26 -2.84 13.71
CA GLY A 33 -5.45 -3.19 12.94
C GLY A 33 -5.68 -2.18 11.83
N LEU A 34 -5.03 -2.37 10.67
CA LEU A 34 -5.24 -1.56 9.46
C LEU A 34 -6.06 -2.34 8.43
N ASN A 35 -7.29 -1.91 8.16
CA ASN A 35 -8.17 -2.48 7.15
C ASN A 35 -7.82 -1.92 5.77
N ILE A 36 -7.98 -2.75 4.73
CA ILE A 36 -7.80 -2.34 3.33
C ILE A 36 -9.16 -2.44 2.65
N LYS A 37 -9.58 -1.38 1.96
CA LYS A 37 -10.72 -1.44 1.05
C LYS A 37 -10.32 -0.89 -0.30
N TYR A 38 -10.77 -1.57 -1.34
CA TYR A 38 -10.67 -1.10 -2.70
C TYR A 38 -11.93 -0.31 -3.03
N TYR A 39 -11.77 0.81 -3.69
CA TYR A 39 -12.88 1.69 -4.01
C TYR A 39 -12.69 2.30 -5.40
N SER A 40 -13.80 2.58 -6.07
CA SER A 40 -13.87 3.23 -7.36
C SER A 40 -14.61 4.56 -7.20
N ASP A 41 -13.94 5.58 -6.65
CA ASP A 41 -14.50 6.94 -6.62
C ASP A 41 -14.02 7.74 -7.85
N PHE A 42 -14.90 8.57 -8.38
CA PHE A 42 -14.71 9.36 -9.60
C PHE A 42 -13.77 10.55 -9.37
N ASP A 43 -13.48 10.93 -8.10
CA ASP A 43 -12.40 11.87 -7.77
C ASP A 43 -11.03 11.22 -8.01
N ALA A 44 -10.55 11.42 -9.23
CA ALA A 44 -9.31 10.86 -9.72
C ALA A 44 -8.06 11.42 -9.00
N SER A 45 -8.12 12.43 -8.13
CA SER A 45 -6.89 13.09 -7.68
C SER A 45 -5.95 12.21 -6.83
N ARG A 46 -6.46 11.18 -6.13
CA ARG A 46 -5.69 10.42 -5.13
C ARG A 46 -5.62 8.93 -5.41
N LEU A 47 -4.41 8.35 -5.29
CA LEU A 47 -4.18 6.91 -5.37
C LEU A 47 -4.67 6.16 -4.13
N MET A 48 -4.54 6.78 -2.95
CA MET A 48 -4.95 6.20 -1.67
C MET A 48 -5.43 7.28 -0.71
N LYS A 49 -6.23 6.88 0.28
CA LYS A 49 -6.67 7.73 1.40
C LYS A 49 -6.75 6.88 2.67
N LEU A 50 -6.23 7.39 3.78
CA LEU A 50 -6.44 6.80 5.10
C LEU A 50 -7.61 7.50 5.79
N ILE A 51 -8.60 6.74 6.24
CA ILE A 51 -9.71 7.22 7.08
C ILE A 51 -9.75 6.32 8.30
N ASP A 52 -9.47 6.90 9.48
CA ASP A 52 -9.29 6.16 10.74
C ASP A 52 -8.31 5.00 10.57
N LYS A 53 -8.82 3.77 10.68
CA LYS A 53 -8.07 2.51 10.55
C LYS A 53 -8.31 1.83 9.19
N THR A 54 -8.81 2.57 8.20
CA THR A 54 -9.16 2.03 6.88
C THR A 54 -8.34 2.73 5.80
N LEU A 55 -7.45 1.98 5.17
CA LEU A 55 -6.71 2.35 3.98
C LEU A 55 -7.58 2.07 2.75
N LEU A 56 -8.04 3.14 2.12
CA LEU A 56 -8.77 3.12 0.86
C LEU A 56 -7.76 3.19 -0.30
N ILE A 57 -7.78 2.22 -1.22
CA ILE A 57 -6.95 2.21 -2.45
C ILE A 57 -7.84 2.38 -3.68
N ASN A 58 -7.57 3.41 -4.49
CA ASN A 58 -8.36 3.73 -5.68
C ASN A 58 -8.00 2.76 -6.82
N VAL A 59 -8.97 1.93 -7.23
CA VAL A 59 -8.76 0.87 -8.24
C VAL A 59 -8.41 1.43 -9.60
N ILE A 60 -9.12 2.47 -10.07
CA ILE A 60 -8.90 3.09 -11.38
C ILE A 60 -7.48 3.66 -11.49
N ARG A 61 -6.99 4.32 -10.43
CA ARG A 61 -5.62 4.86 -10.40
C ARG A 61 -4.57 3.78 -10.23
N LEU A 62 -4.87 2.71 -9.51
CA LEU A 62 -3.98 1.57 -9.38
C LEU A 62 -3.78 0.91 -10.75
N GLU A 63 -4.87 0.59 -11.44
CA GLU A 63 -4.86 -0.01 -12.77
C GLU A 63 -4.18 0.91 -13.80
N GLY A 64 -4.43 2.22 -13.74
CA GLY A 64 -3.72 3.18 -14.59
C GLY A 64 -2.21 3.30 -14.33
N LEU A 65 -1.68 2.69 -13.26
CA LEU A 65 -0.24 2.66 -12.95
C LEU A 65 0.42 1.31 -13.18
N CYS A 66 -0.38 0.30 -13.53
CA CYS A 66 0.02 -1.08 -13.59
C CYS A 66 -0.23 -1.61 -14.99
N VAL A 67 0.77 -2.28 -15.57
CA VAL A 67 0.64 -2.92 -16.88
C VAL A 67 -0.10 -4.25 -16.75
N GLU A 68 0.07 -4.92 -15.61
CA GLU A 68 -0.45 -6.26 -15.34
C GLU A 68 -1.04 -6.38 -13.93
N ILE A 69 -1.86 -7.42 -13.69
CA ILE A 69 -2.52 -7.68 -12.40
C ILE A 69 -1.50 -7.93 -11.26
N GLU A 70 -0.36 -8.55 -11.58
CA GLU A 70 0.71 -8.76 -10.61
C GLU A 70 1.28 -7.42 -10.10
N GLU A 71 1.46 -6.45 -11.00
CA GLU A 71 1.92 -5.11 -10.63
C GLU A 71 0.91 -4.41 -9.71
N CYS A 72 -0.39 -4.55 -9.95
CA CYS A 72 -1.45 -4.02 -9.08
C CYS A 72 -1.34 -4.55 -7.65
N THR A 73 -1.02 -5.84 -7.52
CA THR A 73 -0.81 -6.49 -6.23
C THR A 73 0.41 -5.91 -5.52
N LEU A 74 1.56 -5.89 -6.19
CA LEU A 74 2.83 -5.44 -5.60
C LEU A 74 2.78 -3.94 -5.24
N LEU A 75 2.11 -3.13 -6.05
CA LEU A 75 1.88 -1.72 -5.78
C LEU A 75 0.96 -1.51 -4.58
N SER A 76 -0.15 -2.24 -4.50
CA SER A 76 -1.05 -2.20 -3.35
C SER A 76 -0.36 -2.64 -2.06
N ALA A 77 0.45 -3.70 -2.12
CA ALA A 77 1.22 -4.20 -0.98
C ALA A 77 2.25 -3.17 -0.51
N SER A 78 2.87 -2.45 -1.45
CA SER A 78 3.81 -1.37 -1.16
C SER A 78 3.13 -0.16 -0.51
N ILE A 79 1.92 0.20 -0.96
CA ILE A 79 1.09 1.24 -0.32
C ILE A 79 0.77 0.84 1.12
N TYR A 80 0.39 -0.42 1.34
CA TYR A 80 0.09 -0.94 2.67
C TYR A 80 1.34 -0.93 3.56
N LEU A 81 2.47 -1.48 3.10
CA LEU A 81 3.74 -1.49 3.84
C LEU A 81 4.12 -0.08 4.29
N PHE A 82 4.10 0.86 3.35
CA PHE A 82 4.43 2.25 3.60
C PHE A 82 3.52 2.86 4.67
N THR A 83 2.20 2.77 4.48
CA THR A 83 1.23 3.32 5.42
C THR A 83 1.36 2.69 6.81
N TYR A 84 1.54 1.37 6.87
CA TYR A 84 1.66 0.64 8.12
C TYR A 84 2.91 1.05 8.90
N LEU A 85 4.06 1.15 8.24
CA LEU A 85 5.32 1.57 8.87
C LEU A 85 5.31 3.06 9.24
N SER A 86 4.70 3.93 8.42
CA SER A 86 4.51 5.34 8.78
C SER A 86 3.62 5.51 10.01
N LEU A 87 2.55 4.71 10.15
CA LEU A 87 1.65 4.77 11.31
C LEU A 87 2.30 4.34 12.62
N ILE A 88 3.33 3.49 12.57
CA ILE A 88 4.16 3.17 13.74
C ILE A 88 5.35 4.13 13.89
N GLY A 89 5.45 5.20 13.09
CA GLY A 89 6.40 6.29 13.28
C GLY A 89 7.76 6.12 12.61
N PHE A 90 7.88 5.27 11.59
CA PHE A 90 9.10 5.25 10.75
C PHE A 90 9.07 6.37 9.70
N GLU A 91 10.23 6.95 9.44
CA GLU A 91 10.44 7.93 8.38
C GLU A 91 10.57 7.28 7.00
N ASP A 92 10.34 8.06 5.93
CA ASP A 92 10.36 7.57 4.55
C ASP A 92 11.65 6.84 4.16
N ASN A 93 12.81 7.27 4.67
CA ASN A 93 14.09 6.63 4.37
C ASN A 93 14.27 5.31 5.13
N GLU A 94 13.83 5.25 6.38
CA GLU A 94 13.82 4.00 7.15
C GLU A 94 12.89 2.97 6.51
N ILE A 95 11.71 3.40 6.03
CA ILE A 95 10.77 2.53 5.34
C ILE A 95 11.37 1.97 4.05
N LYS A 96 12.08 2.80 3.27
CA LYS A 96 12.80 2.34 2.07
C LYS A 96 13.85 1.29 2.40
N ASP A 97 14.64 1.51 3.45
CA ASP A 97 15.69 0.57 3.87
C ASP A 97 15.10 -0.75 4.40
N ILE A 98 14.03 -0.67 5.20
CA ILE A 98 13.30 -1.85 5.68
C ILE A 98 12.74 -2.65 4.49
N CYS A 99 12.09 -1.96 3.55
CA CYS A 99 11.53 -2.60 2.37
C CYS A 99 12.62 -3.25 1.51
N LYS A 100 13.72 -2.54 1.23
CA LYS A 100 14.83 -3.05 0.41
C LYS A 100 15.43 -4.34 0.97
N ARG A 101 15.54 -4.43 2.30
CA ARG A 101 16.18 -5.57 2.99
C ARG A 101 15.22 -6.76 3.19
N ASN A 102 13.93 -6.52 3.40
CA ASN A 102 12.98 -7.55 3.85
C ASN A 102 11.88 -7.86 2.84
N PHE A 103 11.59 -6.94 1.92
CA PHE A 103 10.57 -7.05 0.88
C PHE A 103 11.11 -6.53 -0.46
N PRO A 104 12.22 -7.10 -0.98
CA PRO A 104 12.87 -6.61 -2.20
C PRO A 104 11.92 -6.57 -3.41
N GLU A 105 10.95 -7.50 -3.46
CA GLU A 105 9.89 -7.55 -4.49
C GLU A 105 8.98 -6.30 -4.46
N LEU A 106 8.79 -5.68 -3.29
CA LEU A 106 7.97 -4.48 -3.10
C LEU A 106 8.78 -3.19 -3.31
N TYR A 107 10.11 -3.25 -3.23
CA TYR A 107 10.94 -2.05 -3.17
C TYR A 107 10.78 -1.12 -4.38
N LEU A 108 10.75 -1.67 -5.60
CA LEU A 108 10.55 -0.87 -6.82
C LEU A 108 9.20 -0.13 -6.83
N TYR A 109 8.16 -0.76 -6.29
CA TYR A 109 6.82 -0.20 -6.23
C TYR A 109 6.68 0.82 -5.10
N LEU A 110 7.34 0.59 -3.96
CA LEU A 110 7.45 1.56 -2.88
C LEU A 110 8.02 2.90 -3.40
N LEU A 111 9.05 2.86 -4.26
CA LEU A 111 9.60 4.07 -4.87
C LEU A 111 8.58 4.84 -5.73
N LYS A 112 7.63 4.15 -6.38
CA LYS A 112 6.52 4.77 -7.12
C LYS A 112 5.52 5.46 -6.18
N VAL A 113 5.25 4.86 -5.02
CA VAL A 113 4.34 5.40 -4.00
C VAL A 113 4.90 6.68 -3.37
N VAL A 114 6.16 6.65 -2.94
CA VAL A 114 6.80 7.78 -2.24
C VAL A 114 6.93 9.01 -3.14
N LYS A 115 7.24 8.83 -4.43
CA LYS A 115 7.35 9.94 -5.40
C LYS A 115 6.05 10.72 -5.59
N LYS A 116 4.88 10.07 -5.43
CA LYS A 116 3.56 10.70 -5.63
C LYS A 116 3.06 11.48 -4.41
N ARG A 117 3.80 11.51 -3.30
CA ARG A 117 3.52 12.35 -2.13
C ARG A 117 4.13 13.74 -2.21
N LEU A 118 4.96 14.06 -3.21
CA LEU A 118 5.29 15.45 -3.48
C LEU A 118 4.02 16.10 -4.05
N PRO A 119 3.41 17.09 -3.36
CA PRO A 119 2.55 18.01 -4.08
C PRO A 119 3.41 18.57 -5.20
N SER A 120 2.83 18.74 -6.39
CA SER A 120 3.35 19.73 -7.32
C SER A 120 3.51 21.02 -6.52
N THR A 121 4.75 21.39 -6.18
CA THR A 121 5.09 22.75 -5.84
C THR A 121 4.80 23.56 -7.08
N HIS A 122 3.54 24.00 -7.19
CA HIS A 122 3.27 25.29 -7.78
C HIS A 122 3.88 26.30 -6.79
N LEU A 123 5.12 26.68 -7.09
CA LEU A 123 5.62 28.00 -6.79
C LEU A 123 5.65 28.75 -8.12
#